data_AF-A0AA36EHF5-F1
#
_entry.id   AF-A0AA36EHF5-F1
#
_cell.length_a   1.000
_cell.length_b   1.000
_cell.length_c   1.000
_cell.angle_alpha   90.00
_cell.angle_beta   90.00
_cell.angle_gamma   90.00
#
_symmetry.space_group_name_H-M   'P 1'
#
loop_
_entity.id
_entity.type
_entity.pdbx_description
1 polymer ?
#
loop_
_entity_poly.entity_id
_entity_poly.type
_entity_poly.pdbx_seq_one_letter_code
_entity_poly.pdbx_strand_id
1 'polypeptide(L)'
;MKTHGTAEAKKRYFAGDHENLEYCSLTAKEAQEMYLQEMAKKHGEDSSNHKDDARVWEEIQLRRKGKKKGDIYGIGASDIHFEITGTPSSQSTQSDSTQQEVDRLRAQVSTMEQQQQQQMKEQMEMVMRMMNMSGNQPRAPPDNPPEDN
;
A
#
# COMPACT_ATOMS: atom_id res chain seq x y z
N MET A 1 -9.86 -10.93 -21.62
CA MET A 1 -10.83 -9.84 -21.33
C MET A 1 -12.23 -10.28 -21.77
N LYS A 2 -13.15 -10.53 -20.83
CA LYS A 2 -14.54 -10.92 -21.15
C LYS A 2 -15.31 -9.65 -21.54
N THR A 3 -15.36 -9.33 -22.83
CA THR A 3 -16.29 -8.30 -23.34
C THR A 3 -17.71 -8.87 -23.42
N HIS A 4 -18.69 -7.96 -23.39
CA HIS A 4 -20.13 -8.07 -23.06
C HIS A 4 -20.89 -9.26 -23.65
N GLY A 5 -20.47 -9.78 -24.80
CA GLY A 5 -21.12 -10.89 -25.50
C GLY A 5 -20.33 -12.21 -25.46
N THR A 6 -20.99 -13.31 -25.80
CA THR A 6 -20.29 -14.51 -26.31
C THR A 6 -19.41 -14.16 -27.52
N ALA A 7 -18.43 -15.00 -27.89
CA ALA A 7 -17.60 -14.74 -29.07
C ALA A 7 -18.46 -14.50 -30.33
N GLU A 8 -19.53 -15.27 -30.48
CA GLU A 8 -20.50 -15.14 -31.55
C GLU A 8 -21.35 -13.86 -31.44
N ALA A 9 -21.76 -13.46 -30.23
CA ALA A 9 -22.49 -12.21 -30.03
C ALA A 9 -21.62 -10.98 -30.34
N LYS A 10 -20.32 -11.00 -30.01
CA LYS A 10 -19.38 -9.92 -30.38
C LYS A 10 -19.20 -9.83 -31.89
N LYS A 11 -19.07 -10.98 -32.55
CA LYS A 11 -18.92 -11.04 -34.00
C LYS A 11 -20.13 -10.40 -34.70
N ARG A 12 -21.34 -10.67 -34.21
CA ARG A 12 -22.58 -10.02 -34.66
C ARG A 12 -22.60 -8.52 -34.37
N TYR A 13 -22.23 -8.12 -33.15
CA TYR A 13 -22.15 -6.71 -32.75
C TYR A 13 -21.25 -5.88 -33.67
N PHE A 14 -20.03 -6.36 -33.94
CA PHE A 14 -19.09 -5.67 -34.84
C PHE A 14 -19.50 -5.75 -36.32
N ALA A 15 -20.41 -6.67 -36.68
CA ALA A 15 -21.02 -6.72 -38.00
C ALA A 15 -22.24 -5.78 -38.13
N GLY A 16 -22.58 -5.01 -37.09
CA GLY A 16 -23.70 -4.06 -37.08
C GLY A 16 -25.03 -4.64 -36.62
N ASP A 17 -25.05 -5.90 -36.17
CA ASP A 17 -26.23 -6.52 -35.55
C ASP A 17 -26.20 -6.27 -34.04
N HIS A 18 -27.01 -5.33 -33.59
CA HIS A 18 -27.11 -4.91 -32.19
C HIS A 18 -28.30 -5.54 -31.46
N GLU A 19 -29.06 -6.42 -32.12
CA GLU A 19 -30.23 -7.07 -31.53
C GLU A 19 -29.85 -8.40 -30.84
N ASN A 20 -30.53 -8.73 -29.74
CA ASN A 20 -30.41 -10.03 -29.05
C ASN A 20 -28.96 -10.43 -28.66
N LEU A 21 -28.21 -9.49 -28.10
CA LEU A 21 -26.87 -9.75 -27.56
C LEU A 21 -26.93 -10.74 -26.39
N GLU A 22 -26.30 -11.90 -26.58
CA GLU A 22 -26.19 -12.93 -25.55
C GLU A 22 -25.04 -12.58 -24.59
N TYR A 23 -25.40 -12.26 -23.34
CA TYR A 23 -24.44 -11.87 -22.31
C TYR A 23 -23.76 -13.08 -21.68
N CYS A 24 -22.46 -12.95 -21.37
CA CYS A 24 -21.71 -14.04 -20.74
C CYS A 24 -22.11 -14.32 -19.27
N SER A 25 -22.87 -13.42 -18.64
CA SER A 25 -23.45 -13.60 -17.30
C SER A 25 -24.59 -12.61 -17.04
N LEU A 26 -25.46 -12.92 -16.06
CA LEU A 26 -26.50 -12.00 -15.61
C LEU A 26 -25.91 -10.68 -15.09
N THR A 27 -24.80 -10.74 -14.36
CA THR A 27 -24.09 -9.54 -13.87
C THR A 27 -23.62 -8.63 -15.00
N ALA A 28 -23.17 -9.21 -16.13
CA ALA A 28 -22.75 -8.43 -17.30
C ALA A 28 -23.94 -7.71 -17.93
N LYS A 29 -25.09 -8.40 -18.02
CA LYS A 29 -26.35 -7.82 -18.48
C LYS A 29 -26.82 -6.68 -17.59
N GLU A 30 -26.91 -6.91 -16.27
CA GLU A 30 -27.30 -5.87 -15.31
C GLU A 30 -26.40 -4.64 -15.38
N ALA A 31 -25.08 -4.84 -15.52
CA ALA A 31 -24.13 -3.74 -15.62
C ALA A 31 -24.35 -2.92 -16.89
N GLN A 32 -24.61 -3.57 -18.03
CA GLN A 32 -24.92 -2.89 -19.30
C GLN A 32 -26.26 -2.13 -19.21
N GLU A 33 -27.29 -2.73 -18.63
CA GLU A 33 -28.60 -2.09 -18.47
C GLU A 33 -28.51 -0.84 -17.58
N MET A 34 -27.81 -0.92 -16.45
CA MET A 34 -27.55 0.25 -15.59
C MET A 34 -26.78 1.34 -16.32
N TYR A 35 -25.81 0.98 -17.16
CA TYR A 35 -25.07 1.93 -17.98
C TYR A 35 -25.99 2.66 -18.95
N LEU A 36 -26.77 1.93 -19.74
CA LEU A 36 -27.72 2.53 -20.68
C LEU A 36 -28.74 3.44 -19.97
N GLN A 37 -29.22 3.04 -18.80
CA GLN A 37 -30.15 3.84 -18.02
C GLN A 37 -29.54 5.15 -17.52
N GLU A 38 -28.34 5.12 -16.93
CA GLU A 38 -27.69 6.36 -16.46
C GLU A 38 -27.18 7.23 -17.62
N MET A 39 -26.81 6.64 -18.77
CA MET A 39 -26.50 7.37 -20.00
C MET A 39 -27.72 8.18 -20.47
N ALA A 40 -28.89 7.55 -20.56
CA ALA A 40 -30.14 8.22 -20.93
C ALA A 40 -30.52 9.31 -19.91
N LYS A 41 -30.27 9.08 -18.62
CA LYS A 41 -30.54 10.06 -17.57
C LYS A 41 -29.60 11.28 -17.62
N LYS A 42 -28.31 11.07 -17.90
CA LYS A 42 -27.30 12.13 -17.88
C LYS A 42 -27.32 12.97 -19.15
N HIS A 43 -27.52 12.33 -20.29
CA HIS A 43 -27.39 12.95 -21.61
C HIS A 43 -28.73 13.12 -22.35
N GLY A 44 -29.83 12.60 -21.81
CA GLY A 44 -31.13 12.57 -22.48
C GLY A 44 -31.23 11.47 -23.54
N GLU A 45 -32.40 11.39 -24.18
CA GLU A 45 -32.71 10.41 -25.23
C GLU A 45 -31.84 10.58 -26.48
N ASP A 46 -31.36 11.80 -26.75
CA ASP A 46 -30.46 12.09 -27.87
C ASP A 46 -28.99 11.95 -27.45
N SER A 47 -28.60 10.71 -27.17
CA SER A 47 -27.23 10.37 -26.74
C SER A 47 -26.25 10.25 -27.92
N SER A 48 -26.57 10.79 -29.11
CA SER A 48 -25.77 10.59 -30.33
C SER A 48 -24.32 11.05 -30.18
N ASN A 49 -24.10 12.10 -29.37
CA ASN A 49 -22.78 12.67 -29.08
C ASN A 49 -22.06 12.03 -27.88
N HIS A 50 -22.75 11.14 -27.16
CA HIS A 50 -22.24 10.49 -25.96
C HIS A 50 -22.49 8.99 -26.06
N LYS A 51 -21.96 8.33 -27.10
CA LYS A 51 -22.15 6.88 -27.25
C LYS A 51 -21.36 6.08 -26.21
N ASP A 52 -20.21 6.60 -25.79
CA ASP A 52 -19.31 5.95 -24.84
C ASP A 52 -18.77 6.96 -23.80
N ASP A 53 -19.51 7.18 -22.71
CA ASP A 53 -19.06 8.02 -21.59
C ASP A 53 -18.45 7.16 -20.47
N ALA A 54 -17.13 7.03 -20.49
CA ALA A 54 -16.37 6.27 -19.50
C ALA A 54 -16.62 6.77 -18.06
N ARG A 55 -16.97 8.05 -17.85
CA ARG A 55 -17.26 8.59 -16.52
C ARG A 55 -18.58 8.09 -15.96
N VAL A 56 -19.59 7.89 -16.82
CA VAL A 56 -20.85 7.25 -16.40
C VAL A 56 -20.58 5.81 -15.98
N TRP A 57 -19.74 5.11 -16.74
CA TRP A 57 -19.32 3.77 -16.35
C TRP A 57 -18.62 3.76 -14.98
N GLU A 58 -17.65 4.64 -14.75
CA GLU A 58 -16.96 4.81 -13.46
C GLU A 58 -17.93 4.96 -12.29
N GLU A 59 -18.88 5.89 -12.44
CA GLU A 59 -19.81 6.28 -11.38
C GLU A 59 -20.74 5.11 -10.99
N ILE A 60 -21.23 4.36 -11.98
CA ILE A 60 -22.07 3.18 -11.73
C ILE A 60 -21.30 2.12 -10.95
N GLN A 61 -20.05 1.86 -11.36
CA GLN A 61 -19.25 0.83 -10.71
C GLN A 61 -18.86 1.23 -9.29
N LEU A 62 -18.58 2.52 -9.03
CA LEU A 62 -18.30 3.05 -7.69
C LEU A 62 -19.52 3.01 -6.77
N ARG A 63 -20.75 3.12 -7.31
CA ARG A 63 -21.99 3.00 -6.53
C ARG A 63 -22.34 1.56 -6.15
N ARG A 64 -21.66 0.53 -6.71
CA ARG A 64 -21.91 -0.87 -6.35
C ARG A 64 -21.52 -1.13 -4.88
N LYS A 65 -22.46 -1.69 -4.11
CA LYS A 65 -22.27 -2.07 -2.70
C LYS A 65 -22.39 -3.58 -2.49
N GLY A 66 -21.83 -4.08 -1.39
CA GLY A 66 -21.95 -5.48 -0.96
C GLY A 66 -21.27 -6.47 -1.91
N LYS A 67 -21.87 -7.64 -2.13
CA LYS A 67 -21.32 -8.72 -2.99
C LYS A 67 -21.07 -8.30 -4.44
N LYS A 68 -21.62 -7.15 -4.88
CA LYS A 68 -21.42 -6.59 -6.22
C LYS A 68 -20.17 -5.71 -6.35
N LYS A 69 -19.40 -5.46 -5.27
CA LYS A 69 -18.15 -4.66 -5.27
C LYS A 69 -16.90 -5.45 -5.72
N GLY A 70 -17.04 -6.71 -6.10
CA GLY A 70 -15.93 -7.49 -6.67
C GLY A 70 -15.52 -7.00 -8.05
N ASP A 71 -14.77 -7.84 -8.76
CA ASP A 71 -14.25 -7.57 -10.10
C ASP A 71 -15.26 -6.85 -11.00
N ILE A 72 -14.75 -5.82 -11.66
CA ILE A 72 -15.51 -4.96 -12.53
C ILE A 72 -15.58 -5.62 -13.90
N TYR A 73 -16.77 -5.65 -14.49
CA TYR A 73 -16.92 -6.22 -15.82
C TYR A 73 -16.08 -5.42 -16.84
N GLY A 74 -15.43 -6.12 -17.78
CA GLY A 74 -14.57 -5.50 -18.80
C GLY A 74 -13.12 -5.26 -18.36
N ILE A 75 -12.87 -4.84 -17.12
CA ILE A 75 -11.51 -4.50 -16.63
C ILE A 75 -10.99 -5.45 -15.54
N GLY A 76 -11.84 -6.30 -14.95
CA GLY A 76 -11.44 -7.28 -13.92
C GLY A 76 -11.17 -6.64 -12.56
N ALA A 77 -10.09 -7.09 -11.90
CA ALA A 77 -9.64 -6.54 -10.62
C ALA A 77 -8.84 -5.23 -10.77
N SER A 78 -8.71 -4.70 -11.99
CA SER A 78 -8.05 -3.42 -12.25
C SER A 78 -8.79 -2.27 -11.57
N ASP A 79 -8.01 -1.23 -11.24
CA ASP A 79 -8.53 0.04 -10.74
C ASP A 79 -9.22 0.82 -11.85
N ILE A 80 -10.55 0.95 -11.76
CA ILE A 80 -11.34 1.69 -12.74
C ILE A 80 -10.94 3.15 -12.89
N HIS A 81 -10.44 3.77 -11.82
CA HIS A 81 -10.00 5.15 -11.91
C HIS A 81 -8.77 5.24 -12.82
N PHE A 82 -7.79 4.35 -12.60
CA PHE A 82 -6.61 4.24 -13.45
C PHE A 82 -6.97 3.96 -14.91
N GLU A 83 -7.88 3.04 -15.18
CA GLU A 83 -8.31 2.71 -16.55
C GLU A 83 -8.91 3.92 -17.30
N ILE A 84 -9.50 4.87 -16.57
CA ILE A 84 -10.19 6.03 -17.17
C ILE A 84 -9.29 7.26 -17.23
N THR A 85 -8.48 7.51 -16.20
CA THR A 85 -7.69 8.73 -16.07
C THR A 85 -6.20 8.53 -16.34
N GLY A 86 -5.74 7.27 -16.39
CA GLY A 86 -4.32 6.93 -16.40
C GLY A 86 -3.61 7.20 -15.08
N THR A 87 -4.33 7.69 -14.05
CA THR A 87 -3.77 7.96 -12.73
C THR A 87 -4.25 6.91 -11.75
N PRO A 88 -3.36 6.21 -11.04
CA PRO A 88 -3.78 5.24 -10.06
C PRO A 88 -4.62 5.96 -9.01
N SER A 89 -5.71 5.33 -8.59
CA SER A 89 -6.43 5.70 -7.38
C SER A 89 -5.49 5.34 -6.22
N SER A 90 -4.54 6.24 -5.95
CA SER A 90 -3.52 6.02 -4.95
C SER A 90 -4.18 5.79 -3.60
N GLN A 91 -4.22 4.53 -3.20
CA GLN A 91 -3.80 3.96 -1.92
C GLN A 91 -3.70 4.95 -0.76
N SER A 92 -4.81 5.58 -0.38
CA SER A 92 -4.95 6.25 0.92
C SER A 92 -5.21 5.19 2.00
N THR A 93 -4.23 4.30 2.18
CA THR A 93 -4.01 3.62 3.45
C THR A 93 -2.58 3.91 3.87
N GLN A 94 -2.22 5.18 3.98
CA GLN A 94 -1.45 5.56 5.16
C GLN A 94 -2.40 5.39 6.34
N SER A 95 -2.55 4.14 6.78
CA SER A 95 -3.20 3.86 8.05
C SER A 95 -2.36 4.61 9.08
N ASP A 96 -2.94 5.56 9.82
CA ASP A 96 -2.23 6.32 10.86
C ASP A 96 -1.40 5.41 11.80
N SER A 97 -1.86 4.15 11.95
CA SER A 97 -1.17 3.04 12.60
C SER A 97 0.27 2.79 12.13
N THR A 98 0.56 2.84 10.83
CA THR A 98 1.89 2.48 10.29
C THR A 98 2.90 3.59 10.55
N GLN A 99 2.49 4.85 10.47
CA GLN A 99 3.37 5.98 10.77
C GLN A 99 3.66 6.05 12.28
N GLN A 100 2.64 5.83 13.12
CA GLN A 100 2.80 5.77 14.57
C GLN A 100 3.73 4.63 15.01
N GLU A 101 3.67 3.48 14.35
CA GLU A 101 4.56 2.35 14.61
C GLU A 101 6.02 2.66 14.21
N VAL A 102 6.23 3.31 13.06
CA VAL A 102 7.56 3.76 12.62
C VAL A 102 8.16 4.77 13.59
N ASP A 103 7.37 5.73 14.06
CA ASP A 103 7.83 6.75 15.01
C ASP A 103 8.15 6.13 16.38
N ARG A 104 7.35 5.16 16.84
CA ARG A 104 7.61 4.39 18.06
C ARG A 104 8.91 3.58 17.95
N LEU A 105 9.13 2.90 16.82
CA LEU A 105 10.35 2.12 16.58
C LEU A 105 11.57 3.03 16.54
N ARG A 106 11.47 4.20 15.90
CA ARG A 106 12.54 5.21 15.88
C ARG A 106 12.91 5.67 17.30
N ALA A 107 11.91 5.96 18.14
CA ALA A 107 12.14 6.35 19.52
C ALA A 107 12.80 5.24 20.36
N GLN A 108 12.42 3.97 20.14
CA GLN A 108 13.06 2.84 20.82
C GLN A 108 14.53 2.70 20.44
N VAL A 109 14.86 2.80 19.14
CA VAL A 109 16.25 2.71 18.67
C VAL A 109 17.10 3.82 19.29
N SER A 110 16.63 5.07 19.29
CA SER A 110 17.36 6.18 19.92
C SER A 110 17.57 5.98 21.43
N THR A 111 16.59 5.40 22.12
CA THR A 111 16.70 5.10 23.56
C THR A 111 17.76 4.02 23.82
N MET A 112 17.76 2.95 23.01
CA MET A 112 18.76 1.88 23.12
C MET A 112 20.17 2.38 22.81
N GLU A 113 20.33 3.22 21.77
CA GLU A 113 21.63 3.81 21.43
C GLU A 113 22.16 4.70 22.55
N GLN A 114 21.31 5.54 23.16
CA GLN A 114 21.71 6.33 24.32
C GLN A 114 22.11 5.46 25.51
N GLN A 115 21.35 4.40 25.80
CA GLN A 115 21.63 3.51 26.92
C GLN A 115 22.95 2.76 26.71
N GLN A 116 23.25 2.32 25.48
CA GLN A 116 24.52 1.71 25.13
C GLN A 116 25.70 2.70 25.26
N GLN A 117 25.52 3.94 24.80
CA GLN A 117 26.55 4.98 24.96
C GLN A 117 26.81 5.30 26.44
N GLN A 118 25.77 5.33 27.27
CA GLN A 118 25.88 5.56 28.71
C GLN A 118 26.64 4.42 29.38
N GLN A 119 26.31 3.16 29.08
CA GLN A 119 27.04 2.01 29.60
C GLN A 119 28.52 2.01 29.19
N MET A 120 28.84 2.37 27.94
CA MET A 120 30.24 2.49 27.52
C MET A 120 30.98 3.59 28.27
N LYS A 121 30.33 4.75 28.50
CA LYS A 121 30.93 5.83 29.29
C LYS A 121 31.20 5.39 30.72
N GLU A 122 30.25 4.74 31.39
CA GLU A 122 30.42 4.24 32.75
C GLU A 122 31.54 3.19 32.85
N GLN A 123 31.63 2.28 31.89
CA GLN A 123 32.75 1.33 31.83
C GLN A 123 34.09 2.04 31.65
N MET A 124 34.15 3.05 30.77
CA MET A 124 35.37 3.82 30.53
C MET A 124 35.79 4.63 31.76
N GLU A 125 34.84 5.23 32.49
CA GLU A 125 35.10 5.91 33.75
C GLU A 125 35.60 4.95 34.84
N MET A 126 35.02 3.74 34.94
CA MET A 126 35.48 2.73 35.87
C MET A 126 36.93 2.30 35.58
N VAL A 127 37.27 2.08 34.30
CA VAL A 127 38.64 1.74 33.88
C VAL A 127 39.61 2.88 34.21
N MET A 128 39.24 4.13 33.92
CA MET A 128 40.06 5.30 34.22
C MET A 128 40.28 5.48 35.72
N ARG A 129 39.26 5.21 36.55
CA ARG A 129 39.37 5.25 38.01
C ARG A 129 40.30 4.16 38.55
N MET A 130 40.26 2.95 38.01
CA MET A 130 41.20 1.88 38.37
C MET A 130 42.64 2.23 38.00
N MET A 131 42.87 2.81 36.81
CA MET A 131 44.19 3.27 36.39
C MET A 131 44.75 4.36 37.33
N ASN A 132 43.93 5.33 37.73
CA ASN A 132 44.35 6.38 38.65
C ASN A 132 44.66 5.87 40.06
N MET A 133 43.96 4.85 40.56
CA MET A 133 44.30 4.23 41.86
C MET A 133 45.56 3.36 41.79
N SER A 134 45.81 2.71 40.65
CA SER A 134 47.03 1.91 40.45
C SER A 134 48.29 2.76 40.27
N GLY A 135 48.16 4.04 39.90
CA GLY A 135 49.30 4.97 39.73
C GLY A 135 49.84 5.58 41.03
N ASN A 136 49.15 5.42 42.16
CA ASN A 136 49.48 6.06 43.45
C ASN A 136 49.94 5.09 44.55
N GLN A 137 50.40 3.89 44.21
CA GLN A 137 51.03 3.01 45.20
C GLN A 137 52.43 3.55 45.56
N PRO A 138 52.75 3.80 46.85
CA PRO A 138 54.13 4.08 47.25
C PRO A 138 54.97 2.87 46.88
N ARG A 139 55.98 3.05 46.01
CA ARG A 139 56.97 2.00 45.73
C ARG A 139 57.67 1.65 47.05
N ALA A 140 57.36 0.49 47.61
CA ALA A 140 58.20 -0.11 48.62
C ALA A 140 59.60 -0.34 48.00
N PRO A 141 60.70 -0.10 48.74
CA PRO A 141 62.04 -0.37 48.24
C PRO A 141 62.17 -1.87 47.91
N PRO A 142 62.96 -2.25 46.90
CA PRO A 142 63.22 -3.65 46.61
C PRO A 142 63.95 -4.29 47.80
N ASP A 143 63.31 -5.26 48.44
CA ASP A 143 63.94 -6.16 49.40
C ASP A 143 64.86 -7.10 48.61
N ASN A 144 66.18 -6.91 48.76
CA ASN A 144 67.18 -7.81 48.22
C ASN A 144 67.08 -9.17 48.94
N PRO A 145 67.25 -10.30 48.24
CA PRO A 145 67.29 -11.60 48.90
C PRO A 145 68.51 -11.70 49.83
N PRO A 146 68.40 -12.44 50.95
CA PRO A 146 69.50 -12.59 51.89
C PRO A 146 70.65 -13.36 51.22
N GLU A 147 71.86 -12.79 51.30
CA GLU A 147 73.09 -13.52 50.99
C GLU A 147 73.34 -14.57 52.08
N ASP A 148 73.55 -15.79 51.62
CA ASP A 148 73.85 -16.99 52.41
C ASP A 148 75.31 -16.92 52.92
N ASN A 149 75.52 -16.88 54.25
CA ASN A 149 76.73 -17.39 54.92
C ASN A 149 76.56 -17.52 56.44
#